data_AF-A0A7Y6AHA6-F1
#
_entry.id   AF-A0A7Y6AHA6-F1
#
_cell.length_a   1.000
_cell.length_b   1.000
_cell.length_c   1.000
_cell.angle_alpha   90.00
_cell.angle_beta   90.00
_cell.angle_gamma   90.00
#
_symmetry.space_group_name_H-M   'P 1'
#
loop_
_entity.id
_entity.type
_entity.pdbx_description
1 polymer ?
#
loop_
_entity_poly.entity_id
_entity_poly.type
_entity_poly.pdbx_seq_one_letter_code
_entity_poly.pdbx_strand_id
1 'polypeptide(L)'
;MTGTPGTTKPALPKTLDEALDLVGGAGEPEDLFGPYDGTPEACLRSGMRTYRALARLLHPDAVPEGRKAAAQAVFARLSDLWTRYQQTITGVTGRQVVITTRKRAYAVGGERARGDIATLYKVAHAAADGTEICALLKMPRAVSDNDLMEREATALARIAREGDRKYKAYVPALIESFRHRDAATGAERRANVVERVRGFFSLAEVREAYSDGLDARDVVWMWRRLLVALGYAHRAGVVHGAVVPDHVLIHPQDHGLVLVDWCYATFLERGTDGRYGAATEH
;
A
#
# COMPACT_ATOMS: atom_id res chain seq x y z
N MET A 1 27.81 0.13 39.02
CA MET A 1 26.74 0.18 38.00
C MET A 1 27.35 0.76 36.74
N THR A 2 27.86 -0.11 35.88
CA THR A 2 28.46 0.24 34.59
C THR A 2 27.34 0.49 33.59
N GLY A 3 27.19 1.74 33.16
CA GLY A 3 26.24 2.10 32.11
C GLY A 3 26.61 1.40 30.81
N THR A 4 25.65 0.71 30.21
CA THR A 4 25.76 0.16 28.86
C THR A 4 26.06 1.32 27.90
N PRO A 5 27.11 1.25 27.06
CA PRO A 5 27.38 2.30 26.09
C PRO A 5 26.17 2.42 25.18
N GLY A 6 25.64 3.64 25.01
CA GLY A 6 24.57 3.90 24.07
C GLY A 6 24.99 3.43 22.68
N THR A 7 24.32 2.40 22.16
CA THR A 7 24.57 1.80 20.85
C THR A 7 24.25 2.84 19.79
N THR A 8 25.23 3.68 19.48
CA THR A 8 25.14 4.68 18.44
C THR A 8 25.37 3.99 17.11
N LYS A 9 24.46 4.24 16.16
CA LYS A 9 24.52 3.65 14.83
C LYS A 9 25.89 3.89 14.17
N PRO A 10 26.57 2.86 13.64
CA PRO A 10 27.89 3.03 13.05
C PRO A 10 27.85 3.88 11.78
N ALA A 11 28.98 4.52 11.46
CA ALA A 11 29.15 5.28 10.23
C ALA A 11 28.98 4.39 8.99
N LEU A 12 28.36 4.93 7.94
CA LEU A 12 28.15 4.17 6.71
C LEU A 12 29.50 3.95 5.98
N PRO A 13 29.83 2.71 5.60
CA PRO A 13 31.05 2.40 4.88
C PRO A 13 31.01 2.98 3.47
N LYS A 14 32.18 3.31 2.94
CA LYS A 14 32.38 3.88 1.60
C LYS A 14 33.00 2.88 0.62
N THR A 15 33.59 1.81 1.11
CA THR A 15 34.28 0.79 0.31
C THR A 15 33.69 -0.60 0.51
N LEU A 16 34.00 -1.52 -0.42
CA LEU A 16 33.61 -2.93 -0.31
C LEU A 16 34.21 -3.59 0.94
N ASP A 17 35.50 -3.36 1.23
CA ASP A 17 36.18 -3.97 2.37
C ASP A 17 35.55 -3.51 3.70
N GLU A 18 35.30 -2.21 3.86
CA GLU A 18 34.61 -1.67 5.04
C GLU A 18 33.19 -2.25 5.20
N ALA A 19 32.47 -2.46 4.09
CA ALA A 19 31.14 -3.07 4.14
C ALA A 19 31.18 -4.55 4.51
N LEU A 20 32.19 -5.29 4.04
CA LEU A 20 32.40 -6.70 4.39
C LEU A 20 32.70 -6.85 5.88
N ASP A 21 33.61 -6.03 6.41
CA ASP A 21 33.99 -6.06 7.82
C ASP A 21 32.83 -5.65 8.73
N LEU A 22 32.13 -4.55 8.38
CA LEU A 22 31.02 -4.04 9.18
C LEU A 22 29.87 -5.05 9.27
N VAL A 23 29.44 -5.63 8.14
CA VAL A 23 28.32 -6.60 8.14
C VAL A 23 28.78 -7.95 8.69
N GLY A 24 30.02 -8.36 8.42
CA GLY A 24 30.60 -9.60 8.95
C GLY A 24 30.73 -9.58 10.48
N GLY A 25 31.06 -8.43 11.06
CA GLY A 25 31.22 -8.23 12.50
C GLY A 25 29.93 -7.97 13.28
N ALA A 26 28.82 -7.62 12.61
CA ALA A 26 27.55 -7.35 13.28
C ALA A 26 26.93 -8.63 13.85
N GLY A 27 26.72 -8.69 15.17
CA GLY A 27 26.09 -9.82 15.85
C GLY A 27 24.57 -9.71 15.86
N GLU A 28 24.09 -8.48 16.08
CA GLU A 28 22.66 -8.16 16.17
C GLU A 28 22.24 -7.11 15.12
N PRO A 29 20.96 -7.07 14.74
CA PRO A 29 20.48 -6.08 13.77
C PRO A 29 20.73 -4.63 14.19
N GLU A 30 20.65 -4.34 15.49
CA GLU A 30 20.87 -3.01 16.07
C GLU A 30 22.31 -2.52 15.85
N ASP A 31 23.28 -3.44 15.72
CA ASP A 31 24.68 -3.11 15.41
C ASP A 31 24.79 -2.43 14.04
N LEU A 32 23.91 -2.72 13.09
CA LEU A 32 23.90 -2.09 11.76
C LEU A 32 22.88 -0.97 11.65
N PHE A 33 21.67 -1.20 12.16
CA PHE A 33 20.52 -0.33 11.87
C PHE A 33 20.24 0.68 12.98
N GLY A 34 20.86 0.51 14.15
CA GLY A 34 20.63 1.30 15.35
C GLY A 34 19.50 0.75 16.23
N PRO A 35 19.37 1.21 17.48
CA PRO A 35 18.37 0.73 18.42
C PRO A 35 16.95 1.12 17.99
N TYR A 36 15.94 0.45 18.58
CA TYR A 36 14.54 0.85 18.44
C TYR A 36 14.20 1.94 19.47
N ASP A 37 14.58 3.17 19.17
CA ASP A 37 14.47 4.35 20.06
C ASP A 37 13.52 5.45 19.54
N GLY A 38 12.79 5.17 18.46
CA GLY A 38 11.86 6.09 17.82
C GLY A 38 10.57 5.41 17.37
N THR A 39 9.83 6.02 16.45
CA THR A 39 8.65 5.36 15.87
C THR A 39 9.10 4.24 14.91
N PRO A 40 8.29 3.18 14.72
CA PRO A 40 8.57 2.12 13.75
C PRO A 40 8.99 2.65 12.38
N GLU A 41 8.30 3.68 11.89
CA GLU A 41 8.56 4.28 10.58
C GLU A 41 9.91 4.99 10.53
N ALA A 42 10.29 5.68 11.61
CA ALA A 42 11.56 6.40 11.68
C ALA A 42 12.74 5.41 11.68
N CYS A 43 12.66 4.38 12.51
CA CYS A 43 13.68 3.33 12.63
C CYS A 43 13.81 2.55 11.32
N LEU A 44 12.71 2.07 10.74
CA LEU A 44 12.73 1.36 9.45
C LEU A 44 13.25 2.22 8.31
N ARG A 45 12.90 3.52 8.26
CA ARG A 45 13.42 4.42 7.22
C ARG A 45 14.92 4.66 7.38
N SER A 46 15.39 4.81 8.62
CA SER A 46 16.82 4.93 8.94
C SER A 46 17.59 3.66 8.56
N GLY A 47 17.07 2.50 8.95
CA GLY A 47 17.65 1.20 8.64
C GLY A 47 17.64 0.90 7.14
N MET A 48 16.56 1.22 6.41
CA MET A 48 16.47 1.06 4.95
C MET A 48 17.53 1.88 4.21
N ARG A 49 17.88 3.08 4.70
CA ARG A 49 19.00 3.86 4.12
C ARG A 49 20.33 3.13 4.29
N THR A 50 20.58 2.55 5.47
CA THR A 50 21.77 1.74 5.74
C THR A 50 21.80 0.50 4.87
N TYR A 51 20.70 -0.26 4.83
CA TYR A 51 20.57 -1.46 4.02
C TYR A 51 20.90 -1.16 2.55
N ARG A 52 20.32 -0.11 1.97
CA ARG A 52 20.59 0.28 0.57
C ARG A 52 22.03 0.70 0.31
N ALA A 53 22.66 1.41 1.26
CA ALA A 53 24.05 1.80 1.13
C ALA A 53 24.97 0.57 1.11
N LEU A 54 24.76 -0.37 2.04
CA LEU A 54 25.51 -1.61 2.15
C LEU A 54 25.24 -2.55 0.96
N ALA A 55 23.97 -2.71 0.58
CA ALA A 55 23.55 -3.55 -0.55
C ALA A 55 24.19 -3.10 -1.87
N ARG A 56 24.34 -1.78 -2.08
CA ARG A 56 25.01 -1.25 -3.27
C ARG A 56 26.49 -1.61 -3.34
N LEU A 57 27.18 -1.63 -2.20
CA LEU A 57 28.61 -1.99 -2.13
C LEU A 57 28.81 -3.51 -2.25
N LEU A 58 27.87 -4.30 -1.72
CA LEU A 58 27.96 -5.76 -1.63
C LEU A 58 27.30 -6.51 -2.80
N HIS A 59 26.68 -5.81 -3.76
CA HIS A 59 25.97 -6.46 -4.85
C HIS A 59 26.94 -7.29 -5.72
N PRO A 60 26.65 -8.57 -6.03
CA PRO A 60 27.56 -9.44 -6.78
C PRO A 60 27.93 -8.92 -8.18
N ASP A 61 27.05 -8.13 -8.80
CA ASP A 61 27.33 -7.52 -10.12
C ASP A 61 28.22 -6.27 -10.05
N ALA A 62 28.42 -5.71 -8.85
CA ALA A 62 29.22 -4.51 -8.64
C ALA A 62 30.65 -4.81 -8.14
N VAL A 63 30.98 -6.09 -7.90
CA VAL A 63 32.25 -6.51 -7.30
C VAL A 63 33.10 -7.36 -8.25
N PRO A 64 34.45 -7.31 -8.15
CA PRO A 64 35.35 -8.15 -8.96
C PRO A 64 35.09 -9.64 -8.76
N GLU A 65 35.35 -10.45 -9.79
CA GLU A 65 35.07 -11.90 -9.80
C GLU A 65 35.62 -12.63 -8.56
N GLY A 66 36.88 -12.38 -8.19
CA GLY A 66 37.52 -12.99 -7.02
C GLY A 66 36.92 -12.60 -5.66
N ARG A 67 36.04 -11.60 -5.62
CA ARG A 67 35.36 -11.13 -4.39
C ARG A 67 33.89 -11.49 -4.35
N LYS A 68 33.30 -12.00 -5.45
CA LYS A 68 31.86 -12.29 -5.57
C LYS A 68 31.35 -13.24 -4.49
N ALA A 69 32.05 -14.33 -4.22
CA ALA A 69 31.63 -15.31 -3.21
C ALA A 69 31.54 -14.71 -1.80
N ALA A 70 32.53 -13.92 -1.41
CA ALA A 70 32.54 -13.22 -0.12
C ALA A 70 31.42 -12.16 -0.05
N ALA A 71 31.28 -11.35 -1.10
CA ALA A 71 30.22 -10.34 -1.19
C ALA A 71 28.83 -10.98 -1.12
N GLN A 72 28.59 -12.09 -1.80
CA GLN A 72 27.33 -12.81 -1.79
C GLN A 72 26.99 -13.38 -0.41
N ALA A 73 27.96 -13.99 0.28
CA ALA A 73 27.76 -14.50 1.63
C ALA A 73 27.41 -13.38 2.63
N VAL A 74 28.12 -12.25 2.55
CA VAL A 74 27.86 -11.09 3.41
C VAL A 74 26.55 -10.39 3.04
N PHE A 75 26.20 -10.32 1.75
CA PHE A 75 24.92 -9.77 1.29
C PHE A 75 23.72 -10.61 1.80
N ALA A 76 23.88 -11.94 1.84
CA ALA A 76 22.88 -12.83 2.43
C ALA A 76 22.72 -12.54 3.93
N ARG A 77 23.82 -12.38 4.67
CA ARG A 77 23.81 -11.98 6.09
C ARG A 77 23.16 -10.61 6.31
N LEU A 78 23.48 -9.62 5.47
CA LEU A 78 22.84 -8.30 5.50
C LEU A 78 21.32 -8.41 5.34
N SER A 79 20.86 -9.27 4.43
CA SER A 79 19.45 -9.50 4.17
C SER A 79 18.73 -10.19 5.35
N ASP A 80 19.42 -11.11 6.03
CA ASP A 80 18.92 -11.75 7.26
C ASP A 80 18.80 -10.76 8.42
N LEU A 81 19.86 -9.99 8.71
CA LEU A 81 19.85 -8.95 9.74
C LEU A 81 18.76 -7.91 9.47
N TRP A 82 18.59 -7.50 8.21
CA TRP A 82 17.53 -6.58 7.83
C TRP A 82 16.14 -7.17 8.09
N THR A 83 15.93 -8.44 7.73
CA THR A 83 14.67 -9.13 7.99
C THR A 83 14.38 -9.16 9.49
N ARG A 84 15.34 -9.59 10.31
CA ARG A 84 15.20 -9.61 11.78
C ARG A 84 14.90 -8.22 12.36
N TYR A 85 15.57 -7.18 11.87
CA TYR A 85 15.30 -5.80 12.29
C TYR A 85 13.85 -5.38 12.02
N GLN A 86 13.34 -5.70 10.81
CA GLN A 86 11.96 -5.42 10.44
C GLN A 86 10.97 -6.16 11.35
N GLN A 87 11.26 -7.42 11.68
CA GLN A 87 10.43 -8.23 12.57
C GLN A 87 10.41 -7.64 13.98
N THR A 88 11.56 -7.24 14.54
CA THR A 88 11.63 -6.60 15.86
C THR A 88 10.82 -5.30 15.91
N ILE A 89 10.92 -4.46 14.88
CA ILE A 89 10.22 -3.16 14.87
C ILE A 89 8.72 -3.31 14.65
N THR A 90 8.32 -4.21 13.75
CA THR A 90 6.91 -4.33 13.35
C THR A 90 6.13 -5.38 14.13
N GLY A 91 6.81 -6.27 14.86
CA GLY A 91 6.21 -7.45 15.51
C GLY A 91 5.79 -8.56 14.53
N VAL A 92 5.97 -8.36 13.22
CA VAL A 92 5.59 -9.34 12.19
C VAL A 92 6.67 -10.41 12.10
N THR A 93 6.30 -11.69 12.10
CA THR A 93 7.24 -12.81 12.02
C THR A 93 7.22 -13.48 10.64
N GLY A 94 8.34 -14.07 10.21
CA GLY A 94 8.47 -14.79 8.94
C GLY A 94 8.95 -13.95 7.75
N ARG A 95 8.82 -14.48 6.51
CA ARG A 95 9.27 -13.85 5.24
C ARG A 95 8.31 -12.77 4.71
N GLN A 96 7.61 -12.07 5.59
CA GLN A 96 6.61 -11.08 5.18
C GLN A 96 7.30 -9.78 4.73
N VAL A 97 6.99 -9.30 3.53
CA VAL A 97 7.58 -8.06 2.98
C VAL A 97 7.01 -6.87 3.74
N VAL A 98 7.88 -5.98 4.23
CA VAL A 98 7.44 -4.71 4.85
C VAL A 98 7.71 -3.55 3.89
N ILE A 99 6.67 -2.79 3.56
CA ILE A 99 6.78 -1.55 2.80
C ILE A 99 6.73 -0.37 3.76
N THR A 100 7.80 0.41 3.82
CA THR A 100 7.89 1.61 4.66
C THR A 100 7.68 2.88 3.83
N THR A 101 6.78 3.74 4.29
CA THR A 101 6.53 5.08 3.71
C THR A 101 7.00 6.19 4.65
N ARG A 102 6.68 7.44 4.32
CA ARG A 102 6.87 8.55 5.25
C ARG A 102 5.93 8.48 6.45
N LYS A 103 4.74 7.89 6.27
CA LYS A 103 3.67 7.91 7.27
C LYS A 103 3.54 6.61 8.05
N ARG A 104 3.82 5.46 7.42
CA ARG A 104 3.50 4.13 7.97
C ARG A 104 4.50 3.05 7.54
N ALA A 105 4.51 1.95 8.27
CA ALA A 105 5.07 0.68 7.84
C ALA A 105 3.93 -0.32 7.60
N TYR A 106 3.90 -0.92 6.42
CA TYR A 106 2.89 -1.89 6.02
C TYR A 106 3.50 -3.28 5.93
N ALA A 107 3.00 -4.20 6.74
CA ALA A 107 3.31 -5.61 6.59
C ALA A 107 2.44 -6.22 5.48
N VAL A 108 3.08 -6.64 4.39
CA VAL A 108 2.41 -7.12 3.17
C VAL A 108 2.21 -8.63 3.25
N GLY A 109 0.95 -9.04 3.41
CA GLY A 109 0.53 -10.42 3.37
C GLY A 109 0.24 -10.93 1.95
N GLY A 110 -0.45 -12.06 1.87
CA GLY A 110 -0.77 -12.70 0.59
C GLY A 110 -1.66 -11.85 -0.32
N GLU A 111 -1.63 -12.20 -1.60
CA GLU A 111 -2.54 -11.69 -2.62
C GLU A 111 -4.00 -11.94 -2.19
N ARG A 112 -4.83 -10.90 -2.31
CA ARG A 112 -6.27 -10.96 -2.06
C ARG A 112 -7.04 -11.20 -3.35
N ALA A 113 -6.67 -10.47 -4.40
CA ALA A 113 -7.30 -10.51 -5.71
C ALA A 113 -6.34 -9.95 -6.76
N ARG A 114 -6.55 -10.35 -8.01
CA ARG A 114 -5.78 -9.90 -9.16
C ARG A 114 -6.73 -9.43 -10.24
N GLY A 115 -6.59 -8.16 -10.63
CA GLY A 115 -7.27 -7.59 -11.78
C GLY A 115 -6.32 -7.38 -12.96
N ASP A 116 -6.85 -6.73 -13.99
CA ASP A 116 -6.10 -6.42 -15.20
C ASP A 116 -5.06 -5.31 -14.96
N ILE A 117 -5.47 -4.26 -14.24
CA ILE A 117 -4.61 -3.10 -13.93
C ILE A 117 -3.73 -3.35 -12.72
N ALA A 118 -4.27 -3.94 -11.66
CA ALA A 118 -3.62 -3.99 -10.36
C ALA A 118 -3.84 -5.31 -9.63
N THR A 119 -2.88 -5.63 -8.77
CA THR A 119 -2.99 -6.71 -7.78
C THR A 119 -3.27 -6.10 -6.41
N LEU A 120 -4.23 -6.67 -5.69
CA LEU A 120 -4.56 -6.32 -4.31
C LEU A 120 -3.86 -7.27 -3.35
N TYR A 121 -3.09 -6.73 -2.42
CA TYR A 121 -2.45 -7.48 -1.35
C TYR A 121 -3.07 -7.13 0.00
N LYS A 122 -3.20 -8.12 0.88
CA LYS A 122 -3.56 -7.84 2.28
C LYS A 122 -2.40 -7.08 2.92
N VAL A 123 -2.68 -5.99 3.64
CA VAL A 123 -1.67 -5.31 4.45
C VAL A 123 -2.18 -5.04 5.85
N ALA A 124 -1.25 -4.98 6.79
CA ALA A 124 -1.49 -4.53 8.16
C ALA A 124 -0.56 -3.36 8.48
N HIS A 125 -1.03 -2.39 9.27
CA HIS A 125 -0.21 -1.33 9.83
C HIS A 125 -0.68 -0.96 11.24
N ALA A 126 0.23 -0.43 12.05
CA ALA A 126 -0.13 0.08 13.37
C ALA A 126 -0.88 1.43 13.26
N ALA A 127 -1.91 1.59 14.09
CA ALA A 127 -2.52 2.87 14.43
C ALA A 127 -1.67 3.62 15.46
N ALA A 128 -2.03 4.87 15.74
CA ALA A 128 -1.29 5.70 16.71
C ALA A 128 -1.35 5.14 18.15
N ASP A 129 -2.40 4.38 18.47
CA ASP A 129 -2.60 3.71 19.75
C ASP A 129 -2.01 2.27 19.78
N GLY A 130 -1.30 1.87 18.71
CA GLY A 130 -0.73 0.53 18.58
C GLY A 130 -1.71 -0.54 18.05
N THR A 131 -2.98 -0.21 17.84
CA THR A 131 -3.96 -1.15 17.26
C THR A 131 -3.57 -1.52 15.83
N GLU A 132 -3.62 -2.81 15.49
CA GLU A 132 -3.40 -3.26 14.12
C GLU A 132 -4.61 -2.96 13.23
N ILE A 133 -4.38 -2.23 12.14
CA ILE A 133 -5.38 -1.93 11.11
C ILE A 133 -5.11 -2.79 9.88
N CYS A 134 -6.09 -3.60 9.49
CA CYS A 134 -6.10 -4.34 8.23
C CYS A 134 -6.59 -3.46 7.07
N ALA A 135 -5.83 -3.44 5.98
CA ALA A 135 -6.13 -2.69 4.76
C ALA A 135 -5.77 -3.52 3.50
N LEU A 136 -5.97 -2.92 2.33
CA LEU A 136 -5.56 -3.48 1.04
C LEU A 136 -4.56 -2.56 0.35
N LEU A 137 -3.44 -3.13 -0.10
CA LEU A 137 -2.48 -2.47 -0.97
C LEU A 137 -2.81 -2.80 -2.42
N LYS A 138 -3.21 -1.79 -3.19
CA LYS A 138 -3.37 -1.85 -4.64
C LYS A 138 -2.07 -1.45 -5.31
N MET A 139 -1.45 -2.41 -5.97
CA MET A 139 -0.19 -2.23 -6.71
C MET A 139 -0.45 -2.44 -8.20
N PRO A 140 -0.13 -1.47 -9.08
CA PRO A 140 -0.33 -1.61 -10.51
C PRO A 140 0.57 -2.72 -11.03
N ARG A 141 0.11 -3.45 -12.03
CA ARG A 141 0.85 -4.58 -12.64
C ARG A 141 1.92 -4.09 -13.60
N ALA A 142 1.65 -3.00 -14.33
CA ALA A 142 2.60 -2.31 -15.17
C ALA A 142 2.90 -0.89 -14.65
N VAL A 143 4.11 -0.40 -14.90
CA VAL A 143 4.53 0.97 -14.53
C VAL A 143 3.72 2.02 -15.31
N SER A 144 3.25 1.67 -16.51
CA SER A 144 2.38 2.52 -17.34
C SER A 144 1.07 2.90 -16.65
N ASP A 145 0.61 2.09 -15.70
CA ASP A 145 -0.70 2.25 -15.05
C ASP A 145 -0.61 3.10 -13.76
N ASN A 146 0.54 3.75 -13.53
CA ASN A 146 0.74 4.62 -12.38
C ASN A 146 -0.24 5.82 -12.38
N ASP A 147 -0.66 6.29 -13.56
CA ASP A 147 -1.63 7.37 -13.70
C ASP A 147 -3.03 6.92 -13.24
N LEU A 148 -3.43 5.67 -13.49
CA LEU A 148 -4.67 5.07 -13.01
C LEU A 148 -4.70 4.98 -11.48
N MET A 149 -3.56 4.67 -10.85
CA MET A 149 -3.44 4.69 -9.38
C MET A 149 -3.53 6.12 -8.81
N GLU A 150 -2.92 7.09 -9.49
CA GLU A 150 -3.05 8.50 -9.13
C GLU A 150 -4.49 9.00 -9.26
N ARG A 151 -5.18 8.60 -10.32
CA ARG A 151 -6.58 8.96 -10.60
C ARG A 151 -7.51 8.43 -9.51
N GLU A 152 -7.36 7.17 -9.11
CA GLU A 152 -8.10 6.61 -7.97
C GLU A 152 -7.81 7.35 -6.66
N ALA A 153 -6.54 7.60 -6.35
CA ALA A 153 -6.18 8.34 -5.13
C ALA A 153 -6.79 9.74 -5.11
N THR A 154 -6.80 10.42 -6.27
CA THR A 154 -7.38 11.76 -6.42
C THR A 154 -8.91 11.74 -6.27
N ALA A 155 -9.57 10.75 -6.87
CA ALA A 155 -11.01 10.55 -6.74
C ALA A 155 -11.43 10.33 -5.29
N LEU A 156 -10.81 9.36 -4.61
CA LEU A 156 -11.14 9.04 -3.22
C LEU A 156 -10.84 10.21 -2.27
N ALA A 157 -9.71 10.90 -2.47
CA ALA A 157 -9.37 12.09 -1.67
C ALA A 157 -10.39 13.23 -1.87
N ARG A 158 -10.84 13.45 -3.11
CA ARG A 158 -11.84 14.49 -3.42
C ARG A 158 -13.22 14.14 -2.85
N ILE A 159 -13.66 12.89 -2.99
CA ILE A 159 -14.93 12.43 -2.40
C ILE A 159 -14.89 12.56 -0.87
N ALA A 160 -13.78 12.19 -0.23
CA ALA A 160 -13.63 12.33 1.22
C ALA A 160 -13.66 13.79 1.70
N ARG A 161 -13.14 14.72 0.89
CA ARG A 161 -13.08 16.16 1.23
C ARG A 161 -14.39 16.90 0.97
N GLU A 162 -15.00 16.68 -0.21
CA GLU A 162 -16.15 17.45 -0.69
C GLU A 162 -17.49 16.76 -0.38
N GLY A 163 -17.48 15.45 -0.16
CA GLY A 163 -18.69 14.66 0.03
C GLY A 163 -19.28 14.78 1.44
N ASP A 164 -20.60 14.70 1.52
CA ASP A 164 -21.31 14.59 2.80
C ASP A 164 -20.91 13.30 3.55
N ARG A 165 -20.34 13.47 4.75
CA ARG A 165 -19.81 12.38 5.59
C ARG A 165 -20.82 11.29 5.90
N LYS A 166 -22.13 11.56 5.84
CA LYS A 166 -23.18 10.55 6.07
C LYS A 166 -23.19 9.44 5.00
N TYR A 167 -22.61 9.70 3.83
CA TYR A 167 -22.52 8.74 2.73
C TYR A 167 -21.12 8.15 2.54
N LYS A 168 -20.18 8.41 3.47
CA LYS A 168 -18.79 7.94 3.34
C LYS A 168 -18.67 6.41 3.17
N ALA A 169 -19.63 5.65 3.69
CA ALA A 169 -19.63 4.18 3.66
C ALA A 169 -19.86 3.60 2.25
N TYR A 170 -20.24 4.41 1.25
CA TYR A 170 -20.48 3.96 -0.12
C TYR A 170 -19.20 3.87 -0.97
N VAL A 171 -18.06 4.32 -0.46
CA VAL A 171 -16.76 4.26 -1.14
C VAL A 171 -15.68 3.85 -0.12
N PRO A 172 -14.60 3.17 -0.53
CA PRO A 172 -13.53 2.83 0.40
C PRO A 172 -12.74 4.08 0.80
N ALA A 173 -12.29 4.16 2.05
CA ALA A 173 -11.37 5.21 2.45
C ALA A 173 -9.96 5.01 1.83
N LEU A 174 -9.39 6.06 1.25
CA LEU A 174 -7.97 6.09 0.91
C LEU A 174 -7.15 6.33 2.19
N ILE A 175 -6.30 5.36 2.54
CA ILE A 175 -5.41 5.45 3.71
C ILE A 175 -4.12 6.17 3.31
N GLU A 176 -3.50 5.78 2.20
CA GLU A 176 -2.28 6.39 1.70
C GLU A 176 -2.09 6.15 0.19
N SER A 177 -1.42 7.07 -0.49
CA SER A 177 -0.85 6.85 -1.83
C SER A 177 0.64 7.19 -1.79
N PHE A 178 1.48 6.33 -2.34
CA PHE A 178 2.94 6.50 -2.31
C PHE A 178 3.63 5.86 -3.52
N ARG A 179 4.88 6.24 -3.73
CA ARG A 179 5.76 5.62 -4.73
C ARG A 179 6.58 4.52 -4.10
N HIS A 180 6.55 3.34 -4.70
CA HIS A 180 7.35 2.18 -4.33
C HIS A 180 8.36 1.90 -5.43
N ARG A 181 9.64 1.83 -5.08
CA ARG A 181 10.71 1.42 -5.99
C ARG A 181 11.08 -0.01 -5.70
N ASP A 182 10.85 -0.88 -6.68
CA ASP A 182 11.27 -2.27 -6.62
C ASP A 182 12.81 -2.33 -6.59
N ALA A 183 13.36 -3.07 -5.62
CA ALA A 183 14.81 -3.09 -5.38
C ALA A 183 15.58 -3.90 -6.43
N ALA A 184 14.95 -4.90 -7.05
CA ALA A 184 15.60 -5.77 -8.02
C ALA A 184 15.57 -5.18 -9.43
N THR A 185 14.44 -4.58 -9.81
CA THR A 185 14.20 -4.06 -11.17
C THR A 185 14.40 -2.55 -11.26
N GLY A 186 14.43 -1.84 -10.13
CA GLY A 186 14.49 -0.38 -10.10
C GLY A 186 13.20 0.32 -10.55
N ALA A 187 12.17 -0.43 -10.96
CA ALA A 187 10.90 0.09 -11.43
C ALA A 187 10.17 0.86 -10.32
N GLU A 188 9.64 2.03 -10.65
CA GLU A 188 8.87 2.86 -9.73
C GLU A 188 7.38 2.71 -10.00
N ARG A 189 6.65 2.16 -9.04
CA ARG A 189 5.20 1.99 -9.08
C ARG A 189 4.54 2.96 -8.11
N ARG A 190 3.38 3.50 -8.47
CA ARG A 190 2.51 4.22 -7.54
C ARG A 190 1.52 3.25 -6.95
N ALA A 191 1.45 3.17 -5.63
CA ALA A 191 0.56 2.25 -4.94
C ALA A 191 -0.41 3.00 -4.04
N ASN A 192 -1.60 2.44 -3.88
CA ASN A 192 -2.62 2.95 -2.98
C ASN A 192 -2.89 1.94 -1.87
N VAL A 193 -2.99 2.41 -0.64
CA VAL A 193 -3.54 1.64 0.48
C VAL A 193 -4.93 2.15 0.73
N VAL A 194 -5.90 1.25 0.64
CA VAL A 194 -7.33 1.53 0.81
C VAL A 194 -7.92 0.67 1.93
N GLU A 195 -9.00 1.15 2.51
CA GLU A 195 -9.78 0.42 3.50
C GLU A 195 -10.17 -0.97 2.99
N ARG A 196 -10.09 -1.96 3.87
CA ARG A 196 -10.57 -3.31 3.60
C ARG A 196 -11.99 -3.48 4.13
N VAL A 197 -12.96 -3.53 3.21
CA VAL A 197 -14.34 -3.91 3.55
C VAL A 197 -14.47 -5.42 3.73
N ARG A 198 -15.29 -5.87 4.69
CA ARG A 198 -15.49 -7.30 5.04
C ARG A 198 -16.96 -7.67 4.90
N GLY A 199 -17.24 -8.94 4.57
CA GLY A 199 -18.62 -9.42 4.36
C GLY A 199 -19.25 -8.99 3.03
N PHE A 200 -18.46 -8.36 2.15
CA PHE A 200 -18.91 -7.91 0.85
C PHE A 200 -18.54 -8.90 -0.26
N PHE A 201 -19.43 -8.99 -1.26
CA PHE A 201 -19.27 -9.76 -2.49
C PHE A 201 -19.55 -8.85 -3.69
N SER A 202 -18.77 -8.96 -4.76
CA SER A 202 -19.04 -8.25 -6.01
C SER A 202 -20.33 -8.72 -6.66
N LEU A 203 -20.98 -7.88 -7.47
CA LEU A 203 -22.12 -8.32 -8.27
C LEU A 203 -21.73 -9.41 -9.29
N ALA A 204 -20.46 -9.51 -9.67
CA ALA A 204 -19.94 -10.63 -10.47
C ALA A 204 -20.04 -11.96 -9.72
N GLU A 205 -19.58 -12.01 -8.46
CA GLU A 205 -19.71 -13.18 -7.56
C GLU A 205 -21.19 -13.48 -7.27
N VAL A 206 -22.03 -12.46 -7.06
CA VAL A 206 -23.48 -12.66 -6.86
C VAL A 206 -24.11 -13.28 -8.11
N ARG A 207 -23.78 -12.81 -9.31
CA ARG A 207 -24.30 -13.38 -10.56
C ARG A 207 -23.88 -14.83 -10.75
N GLU A 208 -22.66 -15.19 -10.36
CA GLU A 208 -22.18 -16.57 -10.41
C GLU A 208 -22.93 -17.47 -9.43
N ALA A 209 -23.15 -17.01 -8.20
CA ALA A 209 -23.86 -17.77 -7.16
C ALA A 209 -25.38 -17.90 -7.42
N TYR A 210 -25.98 -16.95 -8.14
CA TYR A 210 -27.41 -16.90 -8.43
C TYR A 210 -27.67 -16.87 -9.94
N SER A 211 -27.31 -17.96 -10.62
CA SER A 211 -27.42 -18.09 -12.08
C SER A 211 -28.86 -17.95 -12.62
N ASP A 212 -29.85 -18.30 -11.80
CA ASP A 212 -31.28 -18.22 -12.15
C ASP A 212 -31.87 -16.82 -11.90
N GLY A 213 -31.05 -15.87 -11.46
CA GLY A 213 -31.44 -14.50 -11.14
C GLY A 213 -31.68 -14.26 -9.66
N LEU A 214 -31.96 -12.99 -9.34
CA LEU A 214 -32.23 -12.51 -7.98
C LEU A 214 -33.71 -12.17 -7.80
N ASP A 215 -34.20 -12.22 -6.56
CA ASP A 215 -35.50 -11.66 -6.22
C ASP A 215 -35.53 -10.17 -6.60
N ALA A 216 -36.65 -9.72 -7.18
CA ALA A 216 -36.79 -8.34 -7.63
C ALA A 216 -36.60 -7.31 -6.50
N ARG A 217 -36.98 -7.66 -5.26
CA ARG A 217 -36.78 -6.81 -4.08
C ARG A 217 -35.30 -6.60 -3.80
N ASP A 218 -34.49 -7.63 -4.02
CA ASP A 218 -33.04 -7.56 -3.85
C ASP A 218 -32.40 -6.64 -4.87
N VAL A 219 -32.78 -6.82 -6.13
CA VAL A 219 -32.33 -5.96 -7.23
C VAL A 219 -32.69 -4.48 -6.95
N VAL A 220 -33.90 -4.21 -6.50
CA VAL A 220 -34.38 -2.84 -6.24
C VAL A 220 -33.56 -2.16 -5.15
N TRP A 221 -33.25 -2.84 -4.03
CA TRP A 221 -32.46 -2.20 -2.98
C TRP A 221 -31.01 -2.01 -3.41
N MET A 222 -30.40 -2.99 -4.10
CA MET A 222 -29.03 -2.88 -4.61
C MET A 222 -28.91 -1.69 -5.57
N TRP A 223 -29.86 -1.56 -6.49
CA TRP A 223 -29.93 -0.43 -7.43
C TRP A 223 -30.07 0.91 -6.72
N ARG A 224 -30.98 1.00 -5.74
CA ARG A 224 -31.16 2.22 -4.95
C ARG A 224 -29.87 2.63 -4.25
N ARG A 225 -29.14 1.68 -3.67
CA ARG A 225 -27.86 1.93 -2.98
C ARG A 225 -26.77 2.36 -3.97
N LEU A 226 -26.74 1.79 -5.17
CA LEU A 226 -25.79 2.18 -6.21
C LEU A 226 -26.02 3.62 -6.66
N LEU A 227 -27.28 4.02 -6.86
CA LEU A 227 -27.64 5.41 -7.16
C LEU A 227 -27.23 6.38 -6.05
N VAL A 228 -27.29 5.95 -4.78
CA VAL A 228 -26.78 6.76 -3.66
C VAL A 228 -25.26 6.91 -3.73
N ALA A 229 -24.52 5.84 -4.01
CA ALA A 229 -23.07 5.88 -4.17
C ALA A 229 -22.63 6.81 -5.32
N LEU A 230 -23.29 6.70 -6.48
CA LEU A 230 -23.06 7.57 -7.64
C LEU A 230 -23.41 9.02 -7.33
N GLY A 231 -24.58 9.27 -6.74
CA GLY A 231 -24.98 10.61 -6.34
C GLY A 231 -24.06 11.24 -5.29
N TYR A 232 -23.48 10.43 -4.40
CA TYR A 232 -22.46 10.86 -3.45
C TYR A 232 -21.19 11.35 -4.15
N ALA A 233 -20.65 10.57 -5.08
CA ALA A 233 -19.47 10.95 -5.84
C ALA A 233 -19.71 12.13 -6.78
N HIS A 234 -20.86 12.17 -7.47
CA HIS A 234 -21.23 13.25 -8.39
C HIS A 234 -21.34 14.60 -7.66
N ARG A 235 -21.87 14.62 -6.44
CA ARG A 235 -21.90 15.84 -5.60
C ARG A 235 -20.51 16.31 -5.17
N ALA A 236 -19.52 15.42 -5.16
CA ALA A 236 -18.11 15.77 -4.99
C ALA A 236 -17.41 16.13 -6.32
N GLY A 237 -18.13 16.08 -7.45
CA GLY A 237 -17.61 16.35 -8.79
C GLY A 237 -16.72 15.25 -9.33
N VAL A 238 -16.99 14.00 -8.93
CA VAL A 238 -16.26 12.81 -9.38
C VAL A 238 -17.23 11.87 -10.06
N VAL A 239 -16.92 11.45 -11.28
CA VAL A 239 -17.65 10.40 -12.02
C VAL A 239 -16.78 9.15 -12.02
N HIS A 240 -17.36 7.97 -11.77
CA HIS A 240 -16.59 6.73 -11.61
C HIS A 240 -15.89 6.24 -12.89
N GLY A 241 -16.55 6.38 -14.04
CA GLY A 241 -16.02 5.99 -15.35
C GLY A 241 -16.02 4.49 -15.68
N ALA A 242 -16.38 3.61 -14.75
CA ALA A 242 -16.34 2.15 -14.95
C ALA A 242 -17.27 1.40 -13.96
N VAL A 243 -18.58 1.64 -14.03
CA VAL A 243 -19.56 0.93 -13.19
C VAL A 243 -19.86 -0.43 -13.82
N VAL A 244 -19.15 -1.46 -13.36
CA VAL A 244 -19.28 -2.86 -13.81
C VAL A 244 -19.50 -3.78 -12.61
N PRO A 245 -20.02 -5.01 -12.80
CA PRO A 245 -20.36 -5.90 -11.68
C PRO A 245 -19.22 -6.16 -10.69
N ASP A 246 -17.98 -6.26 -11.16
CA ASP A 246 -16.78 -6.47 -10.35
C ASP A 246 -16.49 -5.31 -9.37
N HIS A 247 -16.99 -4.11 -9.67
CA HIS A 247 -16.72 -2.88 -8.92
C HIS A 247 -17.84 -2.52 -7.93
N VAL A 248 -18.98 -3.21 -8.00
CA VAL A 248 -20.11 -3.00 -7.10
C VAL A 248 -20.11 -4.09 -6.05
N LEU A 249 -19.67 -3.76 -4.84
CA LEU A 249 -19.62 -4.68 -3.72
C LEU A 249 -20.88 -4.58 -2.90
N ILE A 250 -21.48 -5.72 -2.57
CA ILE A 250 -22.72 -5.87 -1.82
C ILE A 250 -22.48 -6.61 -0.52
N HIS A 251 -23.00 -6.08 0.59
CA HIS A 251 -23.07 -6.80 1.86
C HIS A 251 -24.50 -7.34 2.05
N PRO A 252 -24.73 -8.65 1.85
CA PRO A 252 -26.09 -9.18 1.79
C PRO A 252 -26.85 -9.08 3.13
N GLN A 253 -26.18 -9.26 4.27
CA GLN A 253 -26.85 -9.21 5.58
C GLN A 253 -27.25 -7.77 5.98
N ASP A 254 -26.33 -6.82 5.87
CA ASP A 254 -26.55 -5.43 6.26
C ASP A 254 -27.12 -4.52 5.14
N HIS A 255 -27.43 -5.08 3.97
CA HIS A 255 -27.84 -4.32 2.77
C HIS A 255 -26.90 -3.14 2.44
N GLY A 256 -25.60 -3.38 2.62
CA GLY A 256 -24.53 -2.42 2.34
C GLY A 256 -24.13 -2.45 0.87
N LEU A 257 -23.66 -1.30 0.37
CA LEU A 257 -23.05 -1.21 -0.95
C LEU A 257 -21.80 -0.34 -0.88
N VAL A 258 -20.70 -0.82 -1.47
CA VAL A 258 -19.46 -0.07 -1.64
C VAL A 258 -19.09 -0.10 -3.12
N LEU A 259 -18.90 1.07 -3.71
CA LEU A 259 -18.40 1.21 -5.07
C LEU A 259 -16.87 1.38 -5.04
N VAL A 260 -16.15 0.44 -5.65
CA VAL A 260 -14.69 0.33 -5.66
C VAL A 260 -14.09 0.53 -7.04
N ASP A 261 -12.76 0.63 -7.12
CA ASP A 261 -12.00 0.78 -8.37
C ASP A 261 -12.23 2.11 -9.12
N TRP A 262 -11.77 3.20 -8.49
CA TRP A 262 -11.91 4.56 -9.03
C TRP A 262 -10.78 4.93 -10.02
N CYS A 263 -10.10 3.93 -10.59
CA CYS A 263 -8.98 4.14 -11.50
C CYS A 263 -9.35 4.84 -12.81
N TYR A 264 -10.62 4.76 -13.22
CA TYR A 264 -11.15 5.41 -14.42
C TYR A 264 -11.93 6.69 -14.12
N ALA A 265 -11.80 7.23 -12.90
CA ALA A 265 -12.60 8.36 -12.48
C ALA A 265 -12.30 9.63 -13.28
N THR A 266 -13.34 10.35 -13.69
CA THR A 266 -13.23 11.67 -14.31
C THR A 266 -13.73 12.75 -13.36
N PHE A 267 -13.26 13.98 -13.59
CA PHE A 267 -13.46 15.10 -12.68
C PHE A 267 -14.28 16.17 -13.36
N LEU A 268 -15.39 16.54 -12.74
CA LEU A 268 -16.25 17.63 -13.19
C LEU A 268 -15.70 18.96 -12.68
N GLU A 269 -15.86 20.01 -13.48
CA GLU A 269 -15.51 21.37 -13.10
C GLU A 269 -16.57 21.96 -12.18
N ARG A 270 -16.14 22.78 -11.22
CA ARG A 270 -17.07 23.49 -10.34
C ARG A 270 -17.52 24.77 -11.05
N GLY A 271 -18.81 24.84 -11.38
CA GLY A 271 -19.45 26.04 -11.89
C GLY A 271 -19.49 27.16 -10.85
N THR A 272 -19.77 28.37 -11.31
CA THR A 272 -19.89 29.58 -10.47
C THR A 272 -21.05 29.51 -9.48
N ASP A 273 -22.04 28.64 -9.72
CA ASP A 273 -23.16 28.34 -8.83
C ASP A 273 -22.81 27.32 -7.71
N GLY A 274 -21.54 26.89 -7.65
CA GLY A 274 -21.04 25.91 -6.70
C GLY A 274 -21.39 24.46 -7.04
N ARG A 275 -22.09 24.20 -8.16
CA ARG A 275 -22.42 22.84 -8.63
C ARG A 275 -21.34 22.32 -9.56
N TYR A 276 -21.23 21.00 -9.66
CA TYR A 276 -20.31 20.36 -10.59
C TYR A 276 -21.02 20.07 -11.92
N GLY A 277 -20.41 20.49 -13.03
CA GLY A 277 -20.90 20.31 -14.39
C GLY A 277 -19.82 19.73 -15.33
N ALA A 278 -20.23 19.27 -16.51
CA ALA A 278 -19.27 18.90 -17.55
C ALA A 278 -18.46 20.15 -17.95
N ALA A 279 -17.16 20.01 -18.13
CA ALA A 279 -16.31 21.09 -18.64
C ALA A 279 -16.87 21.54 -19.99
N THR A 280 -17.18 22.83 -20.13
CA THR A 280 -17.46 23.41 -21.44
C THR A 280 -16.15 23.41 -22.22
N GLU A 281 -16.06 22.56 -23.24
CA GLU A 281 -14.95 22.59 -24.19
C GLU A 281 -14.87 24.00 -24.81
N HIS A 282 -13.70 24.63 -24.70
CA HIS A 282 -13.31 25.84 -25.43
C HIS A 282 -12.30 25.49 -26.50
#